data_AF-A0A9D1U9H6-F1
#
_entry.id   AF-A0A9D1U9H6-F1
#
_cell.length_a   1.000
_cell.length_b   1.000
_cell.length_c   1.000
_cell.angle_alpha   90.00
_cell.angle_beta   90.00
_cell.angle_gamma   90.00
#
_symmetry.space_group_name_H-M   'P 1'
#
loop_
_entity.id
_entity.type
_entity.pdbx_description
1 polymer ?
#
loop_
_entity_poly.entity_id
_entity_poly.type
_entity_poly.pdbx_seq_one_letter_code
_entity_poly.pdbx_strand_id
1 'polypeptide(L)'
;QKAFRGKYGGERTASFVGLVPAEKPQYLVVIFIDEPSRVKYGGVIAAPVFKAVTSRVMAYHGSLPDPGALTPAQIKAQERAEARARARERKQGKEKTVLGEFRSELAPKKKMLPVRESGTVPDVVGQSVRRAVEMFARQGLVPVIKGKGARVVRQTPEAGVRWDSKDAAPESVLWLSEQE
;
A
#
# COMPACT_ATOMS: atom_id res chain seq x y z
N GLN A 1 4.54 -38.84 -24.47
CA GLN A 1 4.34 -38.96 -25.93
C GLN A 1 3.61 -40.27 -26.18
N LYS A 2 2.64 -40.28 -27.07
CA LYS A 2 1.87 -41.49 -27.38
C LYS A 2 2.57 -42.26 -28.50
N ALA A 3 2.70 -43.56 -28.34
CA ALA A 3 3.23 -44.44 -29.37
C ALA A 3 2.08 -44.92 -30.26
N PHE A 4 2.23 -44.77 -31.57
CA PHE A 4 1.27 -45.27 -32.54
C PHE A 4 2.02 -45.98 -33.67
N ARG A 5 1.68 -47.25 -33.92
CA ARG A 5 2.30 -48.11 -34.96
C ARG A 5 3.83 -48.14 -34.94
N GLY A 6 4.41 -48.35 -33.75
CA GLY A 6 5.86 -48.49 -33.59
C GLY A 6 6.67 -47.19 -33.75
N LYS A 7 6.00 -46.04 -33.91
CA LYS A 7 6.63 -44.72 -33.95
C LYS A 7 6.01 -43.81 -32.88
N TYR A 8 6.79 -42.89 -32.34
CA TYR A 8 6.26 -41.85 -31.44
C TYR A 8 5.60 -40.75 -32.28
N GLY A 9 4.31 -40.51 -32.04
CA GLY A 9 3.53 -39.48 -32.72
C GLY A 9 3.73 -38.07 -32.14
N GLY A 10 3.09 -37.08 -32.77
CA GLY A 10 2.99 -35.72 -32.25
C GLY A 10 2.07 -35.60 -31.03
N GLU A 11 1.20 -36.59 -30.85
CA GLU A 11 0.27 -36.75 -29.74
C GLU A 11 0.99 -36.88 -28.40
N ARG A 12 0.46 -36.18 -27.40
CA ARG A 12 1.00 -36.16 -26.04
C ARG A 12 -0.15 -36.33 -25.08
N THR A 13 0.09 -37.06 -24.01
CA THR A 13 -0.78 -37.08 -22.85
C THR A 13 -0.11 -36.26 -21.76
N ALA A 14 -0.85 -35.35 -21.17
CA ALA A 14 -0.44 -34.59 -20.01
C ALA A 14 -1.08 -35.20 -18.76
N SER A 15 -0.28 -35.47 -17.74
CA SER A 15 -0.78 -35.90 -16.44
C SER A 15 -0.31 -34.96 -15.34
N PHE A 16 -1.14 -34.84 -14.31
CA PHE A 16 -0.81 -34.10 -13.10
C PHE A 16 -1.37 -34.83 -11.89
N VAL A 17 -0.57 -34.90 -10.84
CA VAL A 17 -0.92 -35.54 -9.59
C VAL A 17 -0.63 -34.56 -8.47
N GLY A 18 -1.57 -34.42 -7.54
CA GLY A 18 -1.37 -33.62 -6.34
C GLY A 18 -2.12 -34.17 -5.14
N LEU A 19 -1.56 -33.90 -3.97
CA LEU A 19 -2.12 -34.24 -2.67
C LEU A 19 -2.72 -33.00 -2.02
N VAL A 20 -3.85 -33.17 -1.35
CA VAL A 20 -4.63 -32.07 -0.79
C VAL A 20 -5.28 -32.49 0.53
N PRO A 21 -5.29 -31.65 1.58
CA PRO A 21 -4.49 -30.42 1.77
C PRO A 21 -2.98 -30.71 1.82
N ALA A 22 -2.14 -29.69 1.65
CA ALA A 22 -0.68 -29.85 1.59
C ALA A 22 -0.09 -30.29 2.95
N GLU A 23 -0.63 -29.76 4.04
CA GLU A 23 -0.16 -29.98 5.41
C GLU A 23 -0.60 -31.35 5.95
N LYS A 24 -1.82 -31.77 5.60
CA LYS A 24 -2.42 -33.05 6.01
C LYS A 24 -3.14 -33.67 4.82
N PRO A 25 -2.44 -34.43 3.96
CA PRO A 25 -3.03 -35.04 2.77
C PRO A 25 -4.21 -35.94 3.11
N GLN A 26 -5.37 -35.66 2.52
CA GLN A 26 -6.59 -36.49 2.63
C GLN A 26 -7.05 -37.00 1.27
N TYR A 27 -6.75 -36.27 0.20
CA TYR A 27 -7.19 -36.56 -1.16
C TYR A 27 -6.00 -36.64 -2.11
N LEU A 28 -6.02 -37.66 -2.97
CA LEU A 28 -5.16 -37.77 -4.15
C LEU A 28 -5.98 -37.38 -5.38
N VAL A 29 -5.55 -36.33 -6.08
CA VAL A 29 -6.21 -35.89 -7.31
C VAL A 29 -5.26 -36.15 -8.47
N VAL A 30 -5.74 -36.94 -9.43
CA VAL A 30 -5.03 -37.28 -10.66
C VAL A 30 -5.82 -36.75 -11.84
N ILE A 31 -5.13 -36.05 -12.73
CA ILE A 31 -5.70 -35.44 -13.92
C ILE A 31 -4.97 -36.00 -15.12
N PHE A 32 -5.73 -36.51 -16.09
CA PHE A 32 -5.22 -36.93 -17.39
C PHE A 32 -5.87 -36.09 -18.48
N ILE A 33 -5.04 -35.49 -19.33
CA ILE A 33 -5.46 -34.71 -20.49
C ILE A 33 -4.84 -35.36 -21.70
N ASP A 34 -5.69 -35.91 -22.57
CA ASP A 34 -5.23 -36.45 -23.85
C ASP A 34 -5.09 -35.32 -24.88
N GLU A 35 -4.02 -35.39 -25.65
CA GLU A 35 -3.73 -34.55 -26.81
C GLU A 35 -3.95 -33.04 -26.60
N PRO A 36 -3.22 -32.39 -25.65
CA PRO A 36 -3.35 -30.96 -25.44
C PRO A 36 -2.83 -30.17 -26.65
N SER A 37 -3.64 -29.26 -27.18
CA SER A 37 -3.41 -28.60 -28.47
C SER A 37 -2.42 -27.43 -28.43
N ARG A 38 -2.47 -26.54 -27.42
CA ARG A 38 -1.70 -25.26 -27.43
C ARG A 38 -0.44 -25.25 -26.57
N VAL A 39 -0.40 -25.97 -25.45
CA VAL A 39 0.73 -25.96 -24.51
C VAL A 39 1.12 -27.40 -24.23
N LYS A 40 2.41 -27.73 -24.31
CA LYS A 40 2.89 -29.12 -24.18
C LYS A 40 3.26 -29.51 -22.74
N TYR A 41 3.19 -28.56 -21.81
CA TYR A 41 3.57 -28.76 -20.41
C TYR A 41 2.35 -29.19 -19.59
N GLY A 42 2.34 -30.46 -19.16
CA GLY A 42 1.21 -31.02 -18.41
C GLY A 42 0.87 -30.25 -17.14
N GLY A 43 1.88 -29.76 -16.42
CA GLY A 43 1.68 -28.92 -15.24
C GLY A 43 0.96 -27.60 -15.53
N VAL A 44 1.20 -26.96 -16.68
CA VAL A 44 0.61 -25.65 -17.00
C VAL A 44 -0.88 -25.77 -17.32
N ILE A 45 -1.28 -26.83 -18.03
CA ILE A 45 -2.69 -27.03 -18.42
C ILE A 45 -3.49 -27.66 -17.28
N ALA A 46 -2.88 -28.59 -16.55
CA ALA A 46 -3.58 -29.31 -15.50
C ALA A 46 -3.71 -28.51 -14.20
N ALA A 47 -2.83 -27.56 -13.91
CA ALA A 47 -2.88 -26.79 -12.66
C ALA A 47 -4.19 -25.98 -12.47
N PRO A 48 -4.74 -25.26 -13.48
CA PRO A 48 -6.05 -24.61 -13.35
C PRO A 48 -7.19 -25.60 -13.09
N VAL A 49 -7.17 -26.76 -13.74
CA VAL A 49 -8.16 -27.83 -13.56
C VAL A 49 -8.06 -28.40 -12.15
N PHE A 50 -6.84 -28.68 -11.69
CA PHE A 50 -6.55 -29.14 -10.34
C PHE A 50 -7.11 -28.17 -9.30
N LYS A 51 -6.84 -26.87 -9.43
CA LYS A 51 -7.37 -25.86 -8.53
C LYS A 51 -8.91 -25.90 -8.48
N ALA A 52 -9.57 -25.90 -9.63
CA ALA A 52 -11.03 -25.89 -9.69
C ALA A 52 -11.67 -27.13 -9.04
N VAL A 53 -11.18 -28.33 -9.37
CA VAL A 53 -11.68 -29.59 -8.81
C VAL A 53 -11.43 -29.64 -7.31
N THR A 54 -10.19 -29.36 -6.91
CA THR A 54 -9.78 -29.41 -5.51
C THR A 54 -10.55 -28.42 -4.65
N SER A 55 -10.69 -27.16 -5.10
CA SER A 55 -11.48 -26.15 -4.40
C SER A 55 -12.93 -26.58 -4.22
N ARG A 56 -13.53 -27.27 -5.20
CA ARG A 56 -14.91 -27.75 -5.09
C ARG A 56 -15.04 -28.91 -4.11
N VAL A 57 -14.13 -29.88 -4.16
CA VAL A 57 -14.09 -31.02 -3.22
C VAL A 57 -13.90 -30.53 -1.79
N MET A 58 -12.94 -29.62 -1.59
CA MET A 58 -12.67 -29.00 -0.31
C MET A 58 -13.85 -28.19 0.23
N ALA A 59 -14.53 -27.43 -0.63
CA ALA A 59 -15.76 -26.71 -0.26
C ALA A 59 -16.91 -27.67 0.12
N TYR A 60 -17.03 -28.81 -0.56
CA TYR A 60 -18.06 -29.81 -0.27
C TYR A 60 -17.85 -30.46 1.11
N HIS A 61 -16.60 -30.73 1.50
CA HIS A 61 -16.27 -31.31 2.80
C HIS A 61 -16.08 -30.28 3.93
N GLY A 62 -16.47 -29.01 3.70
CA GLY A 62 -16.41 -27.95 4.71
C GLY A 62 -15.01 -27.43 5.04
N SER A 63 -13.97 -27.91 4.35
CA SER A 63 -12.59 -27.47 4.51
C SER A 63 -12.24 -26.47 3.40
N LEU A 64 -12.72 -25.23 3.46
CA LEU A 64 -12.34 -24.22 2.47
C LEU A 64 -10.86 -23.84 2.65
N PRO A 65 -10.07 -23.77 1.56
CA PRO A 65 -8.78 -23.08 1.62
C PRO A 65 -9.02 -21.65 2.09
N ASP A 66 -8.21 -21.16 3.03
CA ASP A 66 -8.35 -19.79 3.53
C ASP A 66 -8.32 -18.80 2.34
N PRO A 67 -9.39 -18.01 2.12
CA PRO A 67 -9.43 -17.03 1.03
C PRO A 67 -8.32 -15.98 1.14
N GLY A 68 -7.68 -15.83 2.30
CA GLY A 68 -6.50 -14.99 2.53
C GLY A 68 -5.15 -15.68 2.33
N ALA A 69 -5.10 -17.00 2.11
CA ALA A 69 -3.84 -17.70 1.89
C ALA A 69 -3.23 -17.31 0.54
N LEU A 70 -2.23 -16.43 0.61
CA LEU A 70 -1.45 -16.01 -0.55
C LEU A 70 -0.71 -17.22 -1.11
N THR A 71 -0.91 -17.49 -2.40
CA THR A 71 -0.10 -18.49 -3.10
C THR A 71 1.38 -18.06 -3.08
N PRO A 72 2.34 -19.00 -3.12
CA PRO A 72 3.76 -18.65 -3.17
C PRO A 72 4.14 -17.70 -4.32
N ALA A 73 3.40 -17.76 -5.43
CA ALA A 73 3.54 -16.83 -6.55
C ALA A 73 3.06 -15.41 -6.20
N GLN A 74 1.96 -15.26 -5.44
CA GLN A 74 1.47 -13.98 -4.95
C GLN A 74 2.40 -13.38 -3.90
N ILE A 75 2.94 -14.21 -2.99
CA ILE A 75 3.98 -13.79 -2.03
C ILE A 75 5.18 -13.21 -2.77
N LYS A 76 5.72 -13.95 -3.74
CA LYS A 76 6.87 -13.50 -4.55
C LYS A 76 6.55 -12.27 -5.41
N ALA A 77 5.31 -12.12 -5.86
CA ALA A 77 4.87 -10.95 -6.62
C ALA A 77 4.75 -9.71 -5.73
N GLN A 78 4.22 -9.86 -4.51
CA GLN A 78 4.20 -8.79 -3.51
C GLN A 78 5.61 -8.40 -3.09
N GLU A 79 6.49 -9.35 -2.78
CA GLU A 79 7.89 -9.07 -2.45
C GLU A 79 8.60 -8.31 -3.57
N ARG A 80 8.37 -8.69 -4.84
CA ARG A 80 8.91 -7.97 -6.01
C ARG A 80 8.31 -6.58 -6.16
N ALA A 81 7.01 -6.42 -5.92
CA ALA A 81 6.34 -5.13 -5.97
C ALA A 81 6.85 -4.19 -4.87
N GLU A 82 7.00 -4.70 -3.65
CA GLU A 82 7.57 -4.00 -2.50
C GLU A 82 9.04 -3.64 -2.72
N ALA A 83 9.86 -4.57 -3.25
CA ALA A 83 11.25 -4.29 -3.61
C ALA A 83 11.36 -3.21 -4.70
N ARG A 84 10.45 -3.22 -5.69
CA ARG A 84 10.36 -2.17 -6.71
C ARG A 84 9.91 -0.83 -6.14
N ALA A 85 8.97 -0.82 -5.18
CA ALA A 85 8.55 0.38 -4.48
C ALA A 85 9.70 0.99 -3.66
N ARG A 86 10.39 0.19 -2.84
CA ARG A 86 11.58 0.61 -2.09
C ARG A 86 12.71 1.09 -3.00
N ALA A 87 12.90 0.46 -4.16
CA ALA A 87 13.89 0.91 -5.15
C ALA A 87 13.49 2.23 -5.83
N ARG A 88 12.19 2.45 -6.09
CA ARG A 88 11.67 3.72 -6.62
C ARG A 88 11.80 4.85 -5.61
N GLU A 89 11.53 4.59 -4.34
CA GLU A 89 11.74 5.56 -3.25
C GLU A 89 13.22 5.92 -3.10
N ARG A 90 14.13 4.94 -3.18
CA ARG A 90 15.58 5.18 -3.17
C ARG A 90 16.07 5.98 -4.39
N LYS A 91 15.44 5.84 -5.56
CA LYS A 91 15.74 6.65 -6.75
C LYS A 91 15.16 8.06 -6.65
N GLN A 92 13.92 8.22 -6.18
CA GLN A 92 13.31 9.53 -5.92
C GLN A 92 14.04 10.32 -4.82
N GLY A 93 14.66 9.64 -3.86
CA GLY A 93 15.53 10.25 -2.86
C GLY A 93 16.88 10.73 -3.39
N LYS A 94 17.33 10.25 -4.56
CA LYS A 94 18.57 10.70 -5.23
C LYS A 94 18.32 11.76 -6.31
N GLU A 95 17.12 11.84 -6.88
CA GLU A 95 16.77 12.84 -7.92
C GLU A 95 16.11 14.12 -7.39
N LYS A 96 15.89 14.25 -6.07
CA LYS A 96 15.48 15.53 -5.46
C LYS A 96 16.64 16.41 -4.98
N THR A 97 17.86 16.16 -5.46
CA THR A 97 19.02 17.02 -5.18
C THR A 97 19.44 17.87 -6.38
N VAL A 98 18.55 18.16 -7.33
CA VAL A 98 18.76 19.25 -8.30
C VAL A 98 18.29 20.61 -7.73
N LEU A 99 17.65 20.62 -6.54
CA LEU A 99 17.32 21.86 -5.82
C LEU A 99 18.50 22.43 -5.00
N GLY A 100 19.64 21.73 -4.99
CA GLY A 100 20.88 22.19 -4.35
C GLY A 100 21.72 23.11 -5.23
N GLU A 101 21.71 22.89 -6.55
CA GLU A 101 22.59 23.62 -7.49
C GLU A 101 21.94 24.89 -8.07
N PHE A 102 20.62 25.03 -8.04
CA PHE A 102 19.95 26.28 -8.49
C PHE A 102 19.85 27.36 -7.41
N ARG A 103 20.38 27.14 -6.20
CA ARG A 103 20.26 28.09 -5.08
C ARG A 103 21.38 29.12 -4.99
N SER A 104 22.48 28.95 -5.72
CA SER A 104 23.65 29.83 -5.62
C SER A 104 23.79 30.89 -6.73
N GLU A 105 22.98 30.86 -7.80
CA GLU A 105 23.17 31.78 -8.94
C GLU A 105 22.02 32.77 -9.21
N LEU A 106 20.93 32.73 -8.45
CA LEU A 106 19.77 33.61 -8.71
C LEU A 106 19.27 34.33 -7.46
N ALA A 107 20.13 35.15 -6.88
CA ALA A 107 19.69 36.47 -6.40
C ALA A 107 20.40 37.52 -7.27
N PRO A 108 19.77 38.64 -7.68
CA PRO A 108 18.50 39.20 -7.19
C PRO A 108 17.54 39.67 -8.31
N LYS A 109 16.22 39.49 -8.14
CA LYS A 109 15.16 40.48 -8.49
C LYS A 109 13.74 39.92 -8.27
N LYS A 110 12.99 40.57 -7.36
CA LYS A 110 11.52 40.80 -7.32
C LYS A 110 10.61 39.62 -7.76
N LYS A 111 9.76 39.05 -6.90
CA LYS A 111 8.71 39.71 -6.10
C LYS A 111 8.46 38.94 -4.79
N MET A 112 8.52 39.69 -3.71
CA MET A 112 8.03 39.32 -2.38
C MET A 112 6.53 38.99 -2.48
N LEU A 113 6.16 37.71 -2.35
CA LEU A 113 4.83 37.38 -1.82
C LEU A 113 4.90 37.70 -0.33
N PRO A 114 3.95 38.48 0.22
CA PRO A 114 4.10 39.00 1.57
C PRO A 114 4.08 37.82 2.53
N VAL A 115 5.23 37.53 3.14
CA VAL A 115 5.21 37.10 4.53
C VAL A 115 4.43 38.23 5.20
N ARG A 116 3.18 37.95 5.61
CA ARG A 116 2.55 38.86 6.57
C ARG A 116 3.44 38.78 7.79
N GLU A 117 4.23 39.81 8.01
CA GLU A 117 5.10 40.06 9.18
C GLU A 117 4.26 40.23 10.46
N SER A 118 3.31 39.33 10.67
CA SER A 118 2.36 39.35 11.77
C SER A 118 1.65 38.00 11.76
N GLY A 119 2.29 36.99 12.33
CA GLY A 119 1.68 35.70 12.58
C GLY A 119 0.77 35.84 13.80
N THR A 120 -0.46 36.30 13.60
CA THR A 120 -1.47 36.21 14.65
C THR A 120 -1.95 34.77 14.71
N VAL A 121 -1.95 34.16 15.90
CA VAL A 121 -2.49 32.82 16.13
C VAL A 121 -3.96 32.81 15.69
N PRO A 122 -4.34 31.95 14.73
CA PRO A 122 -5.69 31.92 14.21
C PRO A 122 -6.64 31.36 15.28
N ASP A 123 -7.86 31.91 15.34
CA ASP A 123 -8.92 31.30 16.13
C ASP A 123 -9.41 30.04 15.43
N VAL A 124 -9.19 28.90 16.08
CA VAL A 124 -9.62 27.58 15.63
C VAL A 124 -10.60 26.93 16.60
N VAL A 125 -11.05 27.64 17.64
CA VAL A 125 -12.08 27.16 18.55
C VAL A 125 -13.41 26.99 17.79
N GLY A 126 -14.08 25.85 17.97
CA GLY A 126 -15.31 25.50 17.26
C GLY A 126 -15.11 24.95 15.84
N GLN A 127 -13.88 25.00 15.29
CA GLN A 127 -13.56 24.39 13.99
C GLN A 127 -13.29 22.88 14.13
N SER A 128 -13.37 22.17 12.99
CA SER A 128 -12.95 20.77 12.93
C SER A 128 -11.44 20.63 13.02
N VAL A 129 -10.95 19.52 13.57
CA VAL A 129 -9.50 19.24 13.71
C VAL A 129 -8.75 19.43 12.39
N ARG A 130 -9.33 18.94 11.30
CA ARG A 130 -8.76 19.05 9.95
C ARG A 130 -8.58 20.50 9.52
N ARG A 131 -9.57 21.36 9.77
CA ARG A 131 -9.53 22.79 9.41
C ARG A 131 -8.58 23.58 10.30
N ALA A 132 -8.53 23.23 11.59
CA ALA A 132 -7.57 23.80 12.54
C ALA A 132 -6.12 23.51 12.12
N VAL A 133 -5.80 22.25 11.79
CA VAL A 133 -4.45 21.86 11.34
C VAL A 133 -4.06 22.57 10.04
N GLU A 134 -4.98 22.73 9.09
CA GLU A 134 -4.71 23.44 7.83
C GLU A 134 -4.37 24.92 8.06
N MET A 135 -5.08 25.59 8.99
CA MET A 135 -4.85 26.99 9.30
C MET A 135 -3.50 27.22 9.98
N PHE A 136 -3.10 26.34 10.89
CA PHE A 136 -1.78 26.39 11.54
C PHE A 136 -0.66 26.06 10.55
N ALA A 137 -0.84 25.05 9.69
CA ALA A 137 0.16 24.67 8.69
C ALA A 137 0.40 25.77 7.65
N ARG A 138 -0.63 26.54 7.26
CA ARG A 138 -0.50 27.72 6.38
C ARG A 138 0.34 28.84 6.99
N GLN A 139 0.44 28.88 8.31
CA GLN A 139 1.29 29.82 9.04
C GLN A 139 2.64 29.21 9.45
N GLY A 140 2.91 27.94 9.11
CA GLY A 140 4.16 27.27 9.48
C GLY A 140 4.19 26.74 10.92
N LEU A 141 3.05 26.65 11.60
CA LEU A 141 2.92 26.09 12.95
C LEU A 141 2.44 24.63 12.89
N VAL A 142 3.04 23.76 13.71
CA VAL A 142 2.63 22.35 13.84
C VAL A 142 2.01 22.14 15.23
N PRO A 143 0.68 21.97 15.34
CA PRO A 143 0.03 21.81 16.64
C PRO A 143 0.11 20.38 17.19
N VAL A 144 0.23 20.27 18.50
CA VAL A 144 0.08 19.02 19.26
C VAL A 144 -1.39 18.84 19.65
N ILE A 145 -1.97 17.71 19.28
CA ILE A 145 -3.39 17.43 19.52
C ILE A 145 -3.54 16.64 20.83
N LYS A 146 -4.40 17.12 21.74
CA LYS A 146 -4.75 16.44 23.00
C LYS A 146 -6.26 16.18 23.09
N GLY A 147 -6.64 14.95 23.43
CA GLY A 147 -8.04 14.53 23.58
C GLY A 147 -8.56 13.67 22.42
N LYS A 148 -9.79 13.18 22.53
CA LYS A 148 -10.47 12.36 21.52
C LYS A 148 -11.76 13.06 21.10
N GLY A 149 -11.77 13.64 19.91
CA GLY A 149 -12.89 14.48 19.45
C GLY A 149 -12.74 14.96 18.02
N ALA A 150 -13.83 15.46 17.44
CA ALA A 150 -13.83 16.02 16.09
C ALA A 150 -13.72 17.56 16.05
N ARG A 151 -13.90 18.23 17.19
CA ARG A 151 -13.93 19.70 17.31
C ARG A 151 -12.94 20.21 18.34
N VAL A 152 -12.33 21.37 18.06
CA VAL A 152 -11.43 22.07 18.99
C VAL A 152 -12.28 22.87 19.98
N VAL A 153 -12.11 22.59 21.27
CA VAL A 153 -12.79 23.31 22.37
C VAL A 153 -11.91 24.40 22.94
N ARG A 154 -10.60 24.15 22.96
CA ARG A 154 -9.63 25.08 23.53
C ARG A 154 -8.32 25.00 22.75
N GLN A 155 -7.72 26.16 22.56
CA GLN A 155 -6.40 26.30 21.96
C GLN A 155 -5.45 26.98 22.95
N THR A 156 -4.17 26.69 22.81
CA THR A 156 -3.08 27.40 23.48
C THR A 156 -1.96 27.52 22.46
N PRO A 157 -1.44 28.71 22.13
CA PRO A 157 -1.75 30.07 22.64
C PRO A 157 -3.15 30.61 22.28
N GLU A 158 -3.59 31.67 22.97
CA GLU A 158 -4.89 32.32 22.70
C GLU A 158 -4.96 32.88 21.28
N ALA A 159 -6.16 32.86 20.69
CA ALA A 159 -6.40 33.47 19.39
C ALA A 159 -6.03 34.95 19.45
N GLY A 160 -5.33 35.47 18.44
CA GLY A 160 -4.91 36.88 18.46
C GLY A 160 -3.49 37.13 18.97
N VAL A 161 -2.85 36.16 19.64
CA VAL A 161 -1.47 36.32 20.12
C VAL A 161 -0.54 36.42 18.92
N ARG A 162 0.30 37.47 18.90
CA ARG A 162 1.35 37.62 17.89
C ARG A 162 2.49 36.67 18.23
N TRP A 163 2.89 35.83 17.29
CA TRP A 163 4.09 35.00 17.41
C TRP A 163 5.13 35.46 16.39
N ASP A 164 6.39 35.60 16.81
CA ASP A 164 7.52 35.89 15.92
C ASP A 164 8.17 34.56 15.49
N SER A 165 8.43 34.41 14.20
CA SER A 165 9.09 33.25 13.59
C SER A 165 10.51 32.98 14.11
N LYS A 166 11.13 33.94 14.82
CA LYS A 166 12.46 33.82 15.44
C LYS A 166 12.43 33.24 16.85
N ASP A 167 11.31 33.35 17.55
CA ASP A 167 11.15 32.74 18.87
C ASP A 167 10.80 31.26 18.69
N ALA A 168 11.28 30.41 19.61
CA ALA A 168 10.90 29.00 19.63
C ALA A 168 9.37 28.91 19.56
N ALA A 169 8.85 28.32 18.47
CA ALA A 169 7.42 28.30 18.19
C ALA A 169 6.66 27.87 19.46
N PRO A 170 5.69 28.67 19.96
CA PRO A 170 5.00 28.34 21.20
C PRO A 170 4.35 26.97 21.04
N GLU A 171 4.46 26.12 22.07
CA GLU A 171 3.80 24.81 22.08
C GLU A 171 2.32 24.98 21.78
N SER A 172 1.94 24.69 20.53
CA SER A 172 0.60 24.94 20.03
C SER A 172 -0.25 23.71 20.37
N VAL A 173 -0.96 23.75 21.48
CA VAL A 173 -1.76 22.62 21.98
C VAL A 173 -3.23 22.84 21.65
N LEU A 174 -3.83 21.92 20.90
CA LEU A 174 -5.26 21.90 20.59
C LEU A 174 -5.97 20.84 21.43
N TRP A 175 -6.96 21.25 22.21
CA TRP A 175 -7.78 20.37 23.04
C TRP A 175 -9.09 20.05 22.33
N LEU A 176 -9.39 18.76 22.23
CA LEU A 176 -10.56 18.24 21.52
C LEU A 176 -11.70 17.91 22.49
N SER A 177 -12.96 18.14 22.08
CA SER A 177 -14.16 17.73 22.84
C SER A 177 -14.32 16.23 22.81
N GLU A 178 -14.47 15.59 23.97
CA GLU A 178 -15.02 14.25 24.05
C GLU A 178 -16.51 14.31 23.66
N GLN A 179 -16.93 13.54 22.66
CA GLN A 179 -18.35 13.37 22.34
C GLN A 179 -18.84 12.06 22.97
N GLU A 180 -19.91 12.15 23.76
CA GLU A 180 -21.00 11.16 23.69
C GLU A 180 -21.72 11.29 22.33
#